data_AF-A0A9D1MS54-F1
#
_entry.id   AF-A0A9D1MS54-F1
#
_cell.length_a   1.000
_cell.length_b   1.000
_cell.length_c   1.000
_cell.angle_alpha   90.00
_cell.angle_beta   90.00
_cell.angle_gamma   90.00
#
_symmetry.space_group_name_H-M   'P 1'
#
loop_
_entity.id
_entity.type
_entity.pdbx_description
1 polymer ?
#
loop_
_entity_poly.entity_id
_entity_poly.type
_entity_poly.pdbx_seq_one_letter_code
_entity_poly.pdbx_strand_id
1 'polypeptide(L)' 'ITWPDYERMYRELLATRNPTAGLALNSLDRICLLCTEKSALQCHRRLAAEYIALQIPDIDIVHL' A
#
# COMPACT_ATOMS: atom_id res chain seq x y z
N ILE A 1 -5.47 17.53 -9.07
CA ILE A 1 -6.13 17.09 -7.80
C ILE A 1 -5.18 17.36 -6.65
N THR A 2 -5.69 17.65 -5.46
CA THR A 2 -4.82 17.82 -4.29
C THR A 2 -4.34 16.45 -3.80
N TRP A 3 -3.30 16.42 -2.95
CA TRP A 3 -2.84 15.17 -2.36
C TRP A 3 -3.91 14.47 -1.49
N PRO A 4 -4.63 15.17 -0.60
CA PRO A 4 -5.74 14.56 0.15
C PRO A 4 -6.84 13.95 -0.75
N ASP A 5 -7.18 14.61 -1.86
CA ASP A 5 -8.16 14.06 -2.82
C ASP A 5 -7.63 12.76 -3.43
N TYR A 6 -6.36 12.73 -3.82
CA TYR A 6 -5.71 11.55 -4.37
C TYR A 6 -5.69 10.39 -3.36
N GLU A 7 -5.31 10.65 -2.09
CA GLU A 7 -5.29 9.62 -1.05
C GLU A 7 -6.67 8.98 -0.88
N ARG A 8 -7.72 9.79 -0.81
CA ARG A 8 -9.10 9.31 -0.70
C ARG A 8 -9.46 8.43 -1.89
N MET A 9 -9.28 8.92 -3.11
CA MET A 9 -9.59 8.18 -4.34
C MET A 9 -8.80 6.87 -4.45
N TYR A 10 -7.53 6.87 -4.07
CA TYR A 10 -6.68 5.69 -4.12
C TYR A 10 -7.10 4.63 -3.09
N ARG A 11 -7.47 5.04 -1.87
CA ARG A 11 -7.98 4.12 -0.84
C ARG A 11 -9.32 3.51 -1.25
N GLU A 12 -10.22 4.29 -1.84
CA GLU A 12 -11.48 3.79 -2.43
C GLU A 12 -11.21 2.74 -3.52
N LEU A 13 -10.20 3.01 -4.37
CA LEU A 13 -9.79 2.08 -5.42
C LEU A 13 -9.22 0.76 -4.85
N LEU A 14 -8.37 0.84 -3.82
CA LEU A 14 -7.83 -0.34 -3.15
C LEU A 14 -8.94 -1.18 -2.53
N ALA A 15 -9.88 -0.55 -1.82
CA ALA A 15 -11.03 -1.25 -1.23
C ALA A 15 -11.89 -1.93 -2.31
N THR A 16 -12.14 -1.24 -3.43
CA THR A 16 -12.94 -1.76 -4.54
C THR A 16 -12.27 -2.95 -5.24
N ARG A 17 -10.95 -2.85 -5.48
CA ARG A 17 -10.20 -3.89 -6.21
C ARG A 17 -9.73 -5.03 -5.31
N ASN A 18 -9.67 -4.82 -4.01
CA ASN A 18 -9.24 -5.77 -3.00
C ASN A 18 -7.96 -6.55 -3.40
N PRO A 19 -6.83 -5.88 -3.61
CA PRO A 19 -5.61 -6.51 -4.13
C PRO A 19 -5.03 -7.58 -3.21
N THR A 20 -5.46 -7.63 -1.94
CA THR A 20 -5.02 -8.63 -0.96
C THR A 20 -5.74 -9.97 -1.09
N ALA A 21 -6.84 -10.08 -1.85
CA ALA A 21 -7.66 -11.28 -1.94
C ALA A 21 -6.93 -12.55 -2.43
N GLY A 22 -5.80 -12.40 -3.13
CA GLY A 22 -4.98 -13.50 -3.64
C GLY A 22 -3.56 -13.55 -3.08
N LEU A 23 -3.23 -12.70 -2.10
CA LEU A 23 -1.89 -12.69 -1.50
C LEU A 23 -1.79 -13.76 -0.43
N ALA A 24 -0.83 -14.66 -0.57
CA ALA A 24 -0.49 -15.61 0.46
C ALA A 24 0.55 -15.00 1.41
N LEU A 25 0.40 -15.17 2.72
CA LEU A 25 1.30 -14.58 3.73
C LEU A 25 2.78 -14.90 3.47
N ASN A 26 3.06 -16.14 3.05
CA ASN A 26 4.40 -16.60 2.72
C ASN A 26 5.02 -15.89 1.50
N SER A 27 4.23 -15.23 0.65
CA SER A 27 4.70 -14.43 -0.48
C SER A 27 5.10 -13.00 -0.09
N LEU A 28 4.88 -12.61 1.15
CA LEU A 28 5.12 -11.25 1.65
C LEU A 28 6.37 -11.12 2.52
N ASP A 29 7.17 -12.19 2.71
CA ASP A 29 8.45 -12.09 3.42
C ASP A 29 9.46 -11.26 2.59
N ARG A 30 9.97 -10.18 3.19
CA ARG A 30 11.03 -9.32 2.64
C ARG A 30 10.78 -8.81 1.22
N ILE A 31 9.53 -8.46 0.92
CA ILE A 31 9.18 -7.80 -0.35
C ILE A 31 9.40 -6.28 -0.30
N CYS A 32 9.42 -5.65 -1.47
CA CYS A 32 9.50 -4.19 -1.60
C CYS A 32 8.47 -3.67 -2.60
N LEU A 33 7.72 -2.63 -2.23
CA LEU A 33 6.84 -1.91 -3.15
C LEU A 33 7.64 -0.79 -3.84
N LEU A 34 7.83 -0.93 -5.16
CA LEU A 34 8.61 0.01 -5.96
C LEU A 34 7.69 1.05 -6.64
N CYS A 35 8.09 2.31 -6.59
CA CYS A 35 7.46 3.44 -7.29
C CYS A 35 8.55 4.35 -7.88
N THR A 36 8.18 5.33 -8.72
CA THR A 36 9.15 6.28 -9.32
C THR A 36 9.35 7.53 -8.49
N GLU A 37 8.51 7.75 -7.48
CA GLU A 37 8.59 8.85 -6.56
C GLU A 37 9.82 8.72 -5.65
N LYS A 38 10.50 9.86 -5.41
CA LYS A 38 11.74 9.91 -4.61
C LYS A 38 11.52 9.59 -3.12
N SER A 39 10.32 9.82 -2.59
CA SER A 39 10.02 9.71 -1.15
C SER A 39 8.64 9.12 -0.92
N ALA A 40 8.47 8.41 0.20
CA ALA A 40 7.19 7.86 0.63
C ALA A 40 6.15 8.89 1.11
N LEU A 41 6.51 10.15 1.39
CA LEU A 41 5.59 11.16 1.98
C LEU A 41 4.30 11.31 1.16
N GLN A 42 4.45 11.44 -0.17
CA GLN A 42 3.36 11.57 -1.13
C GLN A 42 3.52 10.55 -2.26
N CYS A 43 3.82 9.28 -1.94
CA CYS A 43 3.81 8.17 -2.93
C CYS A 43 2.66 7.18 -2.65
N HIS A 44 2.09 6.65 -3.73
CA HIS A 44 1.07 5.61 -3.70
C HIS A 44 1.52 4.30 -3.02
N ARG A 45 2.83 3.98 -3.06
CA ARG A 45 3.38 2.79 -2.39
C ARG A 45 3.16 2.83 -0.87
N ARG A 46 3.17 4.01 -0.26
CA ARG A 46 2.88 4.18 1.17
C ARG A 46 1.44 3.75 1.46
N LEU A 47 0.49 4.29 0.68
CA LEU A 47 -0.93 3.98 0.82
C LEU A 47 -1.23 2.49 0.62
N ALA A 48 -0.59 1.88 -0.38
CA ALA A 48 -0.73 0.45 -0.66
C ALA A 48 -0.15 -0.41 0.48
N ALA A 49 1.05 -0.08 0.98
CA ALA A 49 1.67 -0.79 2.11
C ALA A 49 0.79 -0.74 3.36
N GLU A 50 0.34 0.46 3.74
CA GLU A 50 -0.54 0.67 4.90
C GLU A 50 -1.86 -0.13 4.74
N TYR A 51 -2.43 -0.14 3.53
CA TYR A 51 -3.65 -0.92 3.26
C TYR A 51 -3.44 -2.42 3.45
N ILE A 52 -2.31 -2.97 2.97
CA ILE A 52 -2.00 -4.40 3.12
C ILE A 52 -1.85 -4.76 4.61
N ALA A 53 -1.13 -3.97 5.40
CA ALA A 53 -0.94 -4.24 6.83
C ALA A 53 -2.23 -4.12 7.67
N LEU A 54 -3.24 -3.40 7.20
CA LEU A 54 -4.56 -3.41 7.85
C LEU A 54 -5.32 -4.73 7.65
N GLN A 55 -5.01 -5.50 6.61
CA GLN A 55 -5.71 -6.73 6.26
C GLN A 55 -4.96 -7.99 6.70
N ILE A 56 -3.65 -7.88 6.91
CA ILE A 56 -2.78 -9.00 7.20
C ILE A 56 -2.07 -8.77 8.53
N PRO A 57 -2.27 -9.65 9.53
CA PRO A 57 -1.59 -9.52 10.81
C PRO A 57 -0.07 -9.73 10.67
N ASP A 58 0.68 -9.22 11.64
CA ASP A 58 2.12 -9.45 11.79
C ASP A 58 2.99 -8.96 10.61
N ILE A 59 2.61 -7.82 10.01
CA ILE A 59 3.43 -7.13 8.99
C ILE A 59 4.12 -5.91 9.61
N ASP A 60 5.44 -5.84 9.46
CA ASP A 60 6.23 -4.63 9.69
C ASP A 60 6.41 -3.85 8.38
N ILE A 61 6.11 -2.55 8.42
CA ILE A 61 6.30 -1.65 7.27
C ILE A 61 7.52 -0.75 7.51
N VAL A 62 8.43 -0.73 6.53
CA VAL A 62 9.49 0.27 6.44
C VAL A 62 9.28 1.11 5.18
N HIS A 63 9.10 2.42 5.36
CA HIS A 63 9.02 3.36 4.26
C HIS A 63 10.42 3.83 3.85
N LEU A 64 10.80 3.49 2.61
CA LEU A 64 12.03 3.94 1.97
C LEU A 64 11.87 5.30 1.29
#